data_AF-A0AAA9ZMI8-F1
#
_entry.id   AF-A0AAA9ZMI8-F1
#
_cell.length_a   1.000
_cell.length_b   1.000
_cell.length_c   1.000
_cell.angle_alpha   90.00
_cell.angle_beta   90.00
_cell.angle_gamma   90.00
#
_symmetry.space_group_name_H-M   'P 1'
#
loop_
_entity.id
_entity.type
_entity.pdbx_description
1 polymer ?
#
loop_
_entity_poly.entity_id
_entity_poly.type
_entity_poly.pdbx_seq_one_letter_code
_entity_poly.pdbx_strand_id
1 'polypeptide(L)'
;MVGANGGGCPEADGTPLLIKVARSDPQLPQPQPPPVPGSVSSSSALEEHPAVDDEPNHSDKLGVHLIVSFRDICVFTLVLPLGTLFVCFVTAYIFQPDEVHETHCRVYNVIPSISAITGVSPQRYLWRISIALHIGPRIIIAFVYKNYYRALIRELSDLVRIKKATNLLRIVHGLNIVEISALCCVTYVSNKENYRKYLASLAKENISRMLLTRSLLLPPPPPPPPAVHEKVFILFMTSSLSYMLATLKLLKVLQPNGPQTPQEDSSLRYKKAFFALSIASTVGLILFFLKHRFLCHDLAFSWFALCEYIVASANMGFHCTTMLDFPTEDFMIAKNVTRYRKKHATISWKLD
;
A
#
# COMPACT_ATOMS: atom_id res chain seq x y z
N MET A 1 -27.41 -41.64 39.95
CA MET A 1 -26.31 -41.98 40.87
C MET A 1 -25.02 -41.44 40.29
N VAL A 2 -24.31 -40.57 41.04
CA VAL A 2 -22.83 -40.39 41.14
C VAL A 2 -22.04 -40.34 39.82
N GLY A 3 -21.28 -39.31 39.41
CA GLY A 3 -20.48 -38.31 40.11
C GLY A 3 -18.97 -38.64 40.02
N ALA A 4 -18.18 -37.86 39.26
CA ALA A 4 -16.72 -37.57 39.38
C ALA A 4 -16.14 -37.17 37.99
N ASN A 5 -15.79 -35.90 37.70
CA ASN A 5 -14.60 -35.08 38.05
C ASN A 5 -13.22 -35.57 37.51
N GLY A 6 -12.56 -34.71 36.71
CA GLY A 6 -11.12 -34.41 36.87
C GLY A 6 -10.17 -34.51 35.66
N GLY A 7 -9.70 -33.33 35.17
CA GLY A 7 -8.39 -33.09 34.54
C GLY A 7 -8.38 -33.02 32.99
N GLY A 8 -7.93 -31.98 32.29
CA GLY A 8 -7.18 -30.75 32.60
C GLY A 8 -5.96 -30.61 31.67
N CYS A 9 -6.01 -29.70 30.67
CA CYS A 9 -4.85 -28.95 30.12
C CYS A 9 -5.31 -27.88 29.09
N PRO A 10 -4.60 -26.75 28.93
CA PRO A 10 -5.18 -25.45 28.63
C PRO A 10 -5.31 -25.14 27.12
N GLU A 11 -6.42 -24.49 26.77
CA GLU A 11 -6.64 -23.86 25.47
C GLU A 11 -5.80 -22.58 25.37
N ALA A 12 -4.83 -22.58 24.45
CA ALA A 12 -4.14 -21.39 24.01
C ALA A 12 -5.09 -20.57 23.12
N ASP A 13 -5.81 -19.62 23.71
CA ASP A 13 -6.70 -18.71 22.99
C ASP A 13 -5.88 -17.66 22.23
N GLY A 14 -5.61 -17.98 20.97
CA GLY A 14 -5.09 -17.05 19.97
C GLY A 14 -6.20 -16.70 18.98
N THR A 15 -7.21 -15.94 19.40
CA THR A 15 -8.23 -15.44 18.47
C THR A 15 -7.72 -14.18 17.72
N PRO A 16 -7.76 -14.16 16.36
CA PRO A 16 -7.22 -13.06 15.58
C PRO A 16 -8.22 -11.90 15.42
N LEU A 17 -7.70 -10.67 15.56
CA LEU A 17 -8.19 -9.37 15.05
C LEU A 17 -9.48 -9.43 14.21
N LEU A 18 -10.62 -9.29 14.89
CA LEU A 18 -11.92 -9.06 14.26
C LEU A 18 -12.12 -7.54 14.04
N ILE A 19 -11.75 -7.04 12.87
CA ILE A 19 -12.16 -5.70 12.44
C ILE A 19 -13.65 -5.76 12.12
N LYS A 20 -14.49 -5.36 13.07
CA LYS A 20 -15.94 -5.24 12.89
C LYS A 20 -16.23 -3.91 12.17
N VAL A 21 -16.47 -3.98 10.86
CA VAL A 21 -16.87 -2.83 10.04
C VAL A 21 -18.31 -2.46 10.42
N ALA A 22 -18.50 -1.29 11.03
CA ALA A 22 -19.82 -0.79 11.40
C ALA A 22 -20.43 -0.05 10.19
N ARG A 23 -21.36 -0.70 9.48
CA ARG A 23 -22.22 -0.07 8.48
C ARG A 23 -23.22 0.85 9.21
N SER A 24 -23.30 2.11 8.80
CA SER A 24 -24.27 3.06 9.32
C SER A 24 -25.35 3.29 8.25
N ASP A 25 -26.48 2.59 8.33
CA ASP A 25 -27.64 2.86 7.48
C ASP A 25 -28.47 4.03 8.07
N PRO A 26 -28.98 4.98 7.26
CA PRO A 26 -29.84 6.06 7.76
C PRO A 26 -31.27 5.56 7.99
N GLN A 27 -31.75 5.57 9.24
CA GLN A 27 -33.16 5.33 9.55
C GLN A 27 -33.98 6.61 9.38
N LEU A 28 -35.02 6.55 8.54
CA LEU A 28 -36.12 7.52 8.51
C LEU A 28 -36.91 7.49 9.84
N PRO A 29 -37.47 8.61 10.34
CA PRO A 29 -38.26 8.61 11.57
C PRO A 29 -39.66 8.02 11.36
N GLN A 30 -40.11 7.12 12.24
CA GLN A 30 -41.52 6.70 12.33
C GLN A 30 -42.27 7.45 13.46
N PRO A 31 -43.60 7.64 13.34
CA PRO A 31 -44.39 8.49 14.24
C PRO A 31 -44.78 7.76 15.55
N GLN A 32 -44.84 8.51 16.66
CA GLN A 32 -45.28 8.02 17.97
C GLN A 32 -46.82 7.91 18.07
N PRO A 33 -47.38 6.90 18.77
CA PRO A 33 -48.81 6.82 19.09
C PRO A 33 -49.18 7.59 20.38
N PRO A 34 -50.46 7.98 20.57
CA PRO A 34 -50.91 8.87 21.66
C PRO A 34 -51.12 8.14 23.01
N PRO A 35 -51.24 8.87 24.13
CA PRO A 35 -51.21 8.29 25.48
C PRO A 35 -52.59 7.80 25.97
N VAL A 36 -52.58 6.78 26.84
CA VAL A 36 -53.75 6.30 27.59
C VAL A 36 -53.51 6.52 29.10
N PRO A 37 -54.51 6.97 29.89
CA PRO A 37 -54.34 7.31 31.30
C PRO A 37 -54.81 6.23 32.29
N GLY A 38 -54.22 6.28 33.50
CA GLY A 38 -54.66 5.62 34.73
C GLY A 38 -53.67 4.54 35.24
N SER A 39 -53.47 4.27 36.52
CA SER A 39 -53.80 4.93 37.79
C SER A 39 -53.06 4.15 38.90
N VAL A 40 -52.32 4.86 39.76
CA VAL A 40 -52.18 4.71 41.23
C VAL A 40 -51.73 3.38 41.90
N SER A 41 -50.86 3.57 42.91
CA SER A 41 -50.52 2.76 44.11
C SER A 41 -49.46 1.67 44.01
N SER A 42 -48.62 1.38 45.02
CA SER A 42 -48.06 2.03 46.23
C SER A 42 -47.23 0.94 46.95
N SER A 43 -46.26 1.35 47.79
CA SER A 43 -45.60 0.56 48.87
C SER A 43 -44.52 -0.44 48.42
N SER A 44 -43.38 -0.66 49.08
CA SER A 44 -42.93 -0.41 50.47
C SER A 44 -41.40 -0.49 50.55
N ALA A 45 -40.79 0.24 51.50
CA ALA A 45 -39.39 0.12 51.91
C ALA A 45 -39.29 -0.45 53.34
N LEU A 46 -38.24 -1.24 53.63
CA LEU A 46 -37.70 -1.63 54.96
C LEU A 46 -36.28 -2.24 54.72
N GLU A 47 -35.18 -1.59 55.17
CA GLU A 47 -34.33 -1.87 56.37
C GLU A 47 -33.54 -3.20 56.33
N GLU A 48 -32.27 -3.40 56.76
CA GLU A 48 -31.07 -2.61 57.12
C GLU A 48 -29.86 -3.62 57.36
N HIS A 49 -28.62 -3.27 56.94
CA HIS A 49 -27.24 -3.68 57.41
C HIS A 49 -26.70 -5.16 57.45
N PRO A 50 -25.36 -5.44 57.62
CA PRO A 50 -24.11 -4.96 56.97
C PRO A 50 -23.06 -6.07 56.58
N ALA A 51 -21.92 -5.66 55.98
CA ALA A 51 -20.62 -6.37 55.82
C ALA A 51 -20.55 -7.38 54.63
N VAL A 52 -19.49 -7.54 53.80
CA VAL A 52 -18.04 -7.37 53.90
C VAL A 52 -17.48 -7.10 52.47
N ASP A 53 -16.34 -6.41 52.44
CA ASP A 53 -15.36 -6.16 51.37
C ASP A 53 -15.44 -6.98 50.05
N ASP A 54 -15.40 -6.27 48.91
CA ASP A 54 -14.69 -6.75 47.71
C ASP A 54 -14.24 -5.59 46.78
N GLU A 55 -12.92 -5.40 46.75
CA GLU A 55 -12.03 -4.92 45.66
C GLU A 55 -12.29 -3.62 44.87
N PRO A 56 -11.21 -2.90 44.49
CA PRO A 56 -11.28 -1.58 43.90
C PRO A 56 -11.78 -1.65 42.46
N ASN A 57 -12.68 -0.73 42.16
CA ASN A 57 -13.15 -0.34 40.83
C ASN A 57 -11.97 -0.10 39.87
N HIS A 58 -11.49 -1.14 39.18
CA HIS A 58 -10.63 -0.99 38.02
C HIS A 58 -11.52 -0.50 36.89
N SER A 59 -11.71 0.82 36.81
CA SER A 59 -12.09 1.47 35.57
C SER A 59 -11.06 1.04 34.53
N ASP A 60 -11.38 0.02 33.74
CA ASP A 60 -10.70 -0.33 32.51
C ASP A 60 -10.72 0.93 31.64
N LYS A 61 -9.68 1.75 31.78
CA LYS A 61 -9.52 2.97 31.01
C LYS A 61 -9.44 2.52 29.56
N LEU A 62 -10.51 2.83 28.82
CA LEU A 62 -10.60 2.67 27.38
C LEU A 62 -9.45 3.45 26.72
N GLY A 63 -8.34 2.77 26.47
CA GLY A 63 -7.15 3.35 25.87
C GLY A 63 -7.31 3.37 24.36
N VAL A 64 -7.87 4.45 23.81
CA VAL A 64 -7.80 4.69 22.37
C VAL A 64 -6.44 5.32 22.07
N HIS A 65 -5.56 4.57 21.43
CA HIS A 65 -4.18 4.98 21.20
C HIS A 65 -3.97 5.68 19.85
N LEU A 66 -4.79 5.36 18.84
CA LEU A 66 -4.68 5.96 17.52
C LEU A 66 -6.01 5.84 16.75
N ILE A 67 -6.51 6.95 16.21
CA ILE A 67 -7.59 6.96 15.20
C ILE A 67 -7.07 7.75 14.01
N VAL A 68 -7.00 7.12 12.84
CA VAL A 68 -6.62 7.78 11.59
C VAL A 68 -7.66 7.46 10.53
N SER A 69 -8.14 8.48 9.80
CA SER A 69 -9.05 8.24 8.68
C SER A 69 -8.33 7.47 7.58
N PHE A 70 -8.97 6.43 7.06
CA PHE A 70 -8.39 5.64 5.98
C PHE A 70 -8.12 6.47 4.72
N ARG A 71 -8.95 7.49 4.47
CA ARG A 71 -8.76 8.46 3.39
C ARG A 71 -7.44 9.22 3.53
N ASP A 72 -7.10 9.68 4.72
CA ASP A 72 -5.88 10.46 4.96
C ASP A 72 -4.63 9.60 4.76
N ILE A 73 -4.68 8.33 5.20
CA ILE A 73 -3.61 7.35 4.94
C ILE A 73 -3.41 7.18 3.43
N CYS A 74 -4.50 7.02 2.67
CA CYS A 74 -4.43 6.85 1.22
C CYS A 74 -3.86 8.09 0.52
N VAL A 75 -4.34 9.30 0.89
CA VAL A 75 -3.81 10.57 0.35
C VAL A 75 -2.33 10.72 0.68
N PHE A 76 -1.91 10.45 1.91
CA PHE A 76 -0.51 10.47 2.31
C PHE A 76 0.34 9.53 1.45
N THR A 77 -0.13 8.29 1.22
CA THR A 77 0.58 7.31 0.36
C THR A 77 0.61 7.68 -1.13
N LEU A 78 -0.17 8.66 -1.57
CA LEU A 78 -0.14 9.14 -2.94
C LEU A 78 0.75 10.39 -3.05
N VAL A 79 0.48 11.39 -2.21
CA VAL A 79 1.09 12.72 -2.29
C VAL A 79 2.57 12.67 -1.92
N LEU A 80 2.96 11.88 -0.91
CA LEU A 80 4.36 11.81 -0.47
C LEU A 80 5.31 11.35 -1.59
N PRO A 81 5.11 10.19 -2.24
CA PRO A 81 6.00 9.75 -3.31
C PRO A 81 5.89 10.61 -4.57
N LEU A 82 4.70 11.07 -4.97
CA LEU A 82 4.57 11.94 -6.16
C LEU A 82 5.22 13.31 -5.94
N GLY A 83 5.02 13.91 -4.78
CA GLY A 83 5.64 15.18 -4.40
C GLY A 83 7.16 15.05 -4.34
N THR A 84 7.66 13.97 -3.75
CA THR A 84 9.11 13.70 -3.72
C THR A 84 9.66 13.47 -5.13
N LEU A 85 8.97 12.72 -5.98
CA LEU A 85 9.38 12.50 -7.37
C LEU A 85 9.48 13.83 -8.14
N PHE A 86 8.50 14.72 -7.95
CA PHE A 86 8.51 16.05 -8.55
C PHE A 86 9.70 16.88 -8.06
N VAL A 87 9.97 16.91 -6.75
CA VAL A 87 11.14 17.61 -6.19
C VAL A 87 12.44 17.01 -6.74
N CYS A 88 12.56 15.69 -6.79
CA CYS A 88 13.72 15.02 -7.39
C CYS A 88 13.90 15.40 -8.86
N PHE A 89 12.80 15.43 -9.64
CA PHE A 89 12.83 15.82 -11.05
C PHE A 89 13.33 17.25 -11.22
N VAL A 90 12.70 18.23 -10.56
CA VAL A 90 13.02 19.65 -10.70
C VAL A 90 14.46 19.93 -10.26
N THR A 91 14.84 19.43 -9.08
CA THR A 91 16.19 19.67 -8.54
C THR A 91 17.27 18.99 -9.37
N ALA A 92 17.06 17.75 -9.82
CA ALA A 92 18.05 17.06 -10.64
C ALA A 92 18.17 17.69 -12.04
N TYR A 93 17.07 18.17 -12.62
CA TYR A 93 17.06 18.85 -13.91
C TYR A 93 17.84 20.18 -13.88
N ILE A 94 17.70 20.95 -12.79
CA ILE A 94 18.37 22.26 -12.64
C ILE A 94 19.85 22.09 -12.26
N PHE A 95 20.14 21.26 -11.24
CA PHE A 95 21.47 21.23 -10.64
C PHE A 95 22.38 20.15 -11.24
N GLN A 96 21.83 19.12 -11.90
CA GLN A 96 22.60 17.96 -12.40
C GLN A 96 22.15 17.50 -13.79
N PRO A 97 22.00 18.41 -14.79
CA PRO A 97 21.46 18.06 -16.10
C PRO A 97 22.30 17.00 -16.82
N ASP A 98 23.63 17.10 -16.76
CA ASP A 98 24.52 16.16 -17.47
C ASP A 98 24.39 14.73 -16.93
N GLU A 99 24.27 14.57 -15.61
CA GLU A 99 24.20 13.25 -14.97
C GLU A 99 22.87 12.52 -15.19
N VAL A 100 21.78 13.27 -15.42
CA VAL A 100 20.43 12.69 -15.58
C VAL A 100 20.02 12.47 -17.01
N HIS A 101 20.66 13.16 -17.97
CA HIS A 101 20.47 12.95 -19.40
C HIS A 101 21.52 12.00 -20.01
N GLU A 102 22.52 11.57 -19.24
CA GLU A 102 23.53 10.62 -19.73
C GLU A 102 22.90 9.26 -20.08
N THR A 103 22.97 8.91 -21.36
CA THR A 103 22.49 7.63 -21.91
C THR A 103 23.57 6.97 -22.74
N HIS A 104 23.42 5.66 -22.99
CA HIS A 104 24.37 4.89 -23.80
C HIS A 104 24.60 5.50 -25.19
N CYS A 105 23.52 5.91 -25.87
CA CYS A 105 23.63 6.46 -27.22
C CYS A 105 24.06 7.93 -27.27
N ARG A 106 24.09 8.65 -26.12
CA ARG A 106 24.45 10.08 -26.03
C ARG A 106 23.72 10.96 -27.06
N VAL A 107 22.46 10.63 -27.34
CA VAL A 107 21.59 11.37 -28.27
C VAL A 107 20.73 12.39 -27.54
N TYR A 108 20.09 13.30 -28.28
CA TYR A 108 19.30 14.37 -27.69
C TYR A 108 18.08 13.83 -26.93
N ASN A 109 17.95 14.22 -25.66
CA ASN A 109 16.88 13.82 -24.76
C ASN A 109 16.49 14.98 -23.83
N VAL A 110 15.20 15.07 -23.52
CA VAL A 110 14.61 16.15 -22.70
C VAL A 110 14.09 15.62 -21.36
N ILE A 111 13.57 14.40 -21.32
CA ILE A 111 12.94 13.83 -20.12
C ILE A 111 13.86 12.72 -19.58
N PRO A 112 14.49 12.91 -18.40
CA PRO A 112 15.27 11.87 -17.75
C PRO A 112 14.39 10.80 -17.10
N SER A 113 14.87 9.56 -17.04
CA SER A 113 14.16 8.44 -16.37
C SER A 113 14.03 8.65 -14.86
N ILE A 114 13.03 8.01 -14.23
CA ILE A 114 12.83 8.05 -12.78
C ILE A 114 14.09 7.58 -12.06
N SER A 115 14.65 6.46 -12.52
CA SER A 115 15.87 5.87 -11.98
C SER A 115 17.10 6.78 -12.10
N ALA A 116 17.15 7.67 -13.10
CA ALA A 116 18.22 8.65 -13.24
C ALA A 116 18.11 9.76 -12.18
N ILE A 117 16.94 10.40 -12.08
CA ILE A 117 16.70 11.52 -11.15
C ILE A 117 16.67 11.09 -9.67
N THR A 118 16.28 9.84 -9.38
CA THR A 118 16.28 9.27 -8.03
C THR A 118 17.56 8.52 -7.70
N GLY A 119 18.46 8.34 -8.67
CA GLY A 119 19.75 7.66 -8.49
C GLY A 119 20.90 8.59 -8.10
N VAL A 120 20.73 9.90 -8.32
CA VAL A 120 21.73 10.94 -8.04
C VAL A 120 21.61 11.50 -6.61
N SER A 121 22.69 12.08 -6.08
CA SER A 121 22.67 12.69 -4.74
C SER A 121 22.50 14.20 -4.86
N PRO A 122 21.67 14.85 -4.01
CA PRO A 122 21.03 14.31 -2.79
C PRO A 122 19.66 13.60 -2.97
N GLN A 123 19.05 13.65 -4.16
CA GLN A 123 17.67 13.22 -4.48
C GLN A 123 17.39 11.76 -4.09
N ARG A 124 18.39 10.90 -4.23
CA ARG A 124 18.32 9.49 -3.82
C ARG A 124 17.96 9.29 -2.36
N TYR A 125 18.48 10.12 -1.46
CA TYR A 125 18.16 10.00 -0.02
C TYR A 125 16.72 10.44 0.23
N LEU A 126 16.29 11.52 -0.41
CA LEU A 126 14.91 12.00 -0.34
C LEU A 126 13.93 10.93 -0.84
N TRP A 127 14.23 10.33 -2.00
CA TRP A 127 13.44 9.24 -2.57
C TRP A 127 13.36 8.02 -1.66
N ARG A 128 14.47 7.58 -1.07
CA ARG A 128 14.51 6.44 -0.15
C ARG A 128 13.69 6.65 1.11
N ILE A 129 13.77 7.83 1.71
CA ILE A 129 12.98 8.18 2.90
C ILE A 129 11.49 8.18 2.55
N SER A 130 11.12 8.81 1.43
CA SER A 130 9.74 8.83 0.94
C SER A 130 9.18 7.43 0.73
N ILE A 131 9.92 6.54 0.06
CA ILE A 131 9.47 5.15 -0.17
C ILE A 131 9.44 4.35 1.14
N ALA A 132 10.38 4.55 2.07
CA ALA A 132 10.34 3.89 3.36
C ALA A 132 9.06 4.25 4.16
N LEU A 133 8.70 5.53 4.19
CA LEU A 133 7.48 6.02 4.84
C LEU A 133 6.20 5.55 4.12
N HIS A 134 6.28 5.32 2.82
CA HIS A 134 5.17 4.83 1.99
C HIS A 134 4.86 3.35 2.19
N ILE A 135 5.88 2.51 2.39
CA ILE A 135 5.74 1.05 2.47
C ILE A 135 4.85 0.60 3.64
N GLY A 136 5.01 1.20 4.82
CA GLY A 136 4.25 0.82 6.02
C GLY A 136 2.73 0.90 5.82
N PRO A 137 2.18 2.08 5.46
CA PRO A 137 0.77 2.24 5.10
C PRO A 137 0.30 1.28 3.99
N ARG A 138 1.12 1.03 2.96
CA ARG A 138 0.77 0.10 1.87
C ARG A 138 0.57 -1.33 2.35
N ILE A 139 1.42 -1.78 3.27
CA ILE A 139 1.27 -3.11 3.89
C ILE A 139 -0.04 -3.18 4.69
N ILE A 140 -0.36 -2.15 5.48
CA ILE A 140 -1.63 -2.08 6.24
C ILE A 140 -2.83 -2.18 5.29
N ILE A 141 -2.86 -1.36 4.23
CA ILE A 141 -3.91 -1.37 3.21
C ILE A 141 -4.05 -2.76 2.56
N ALA A 142 -2.93 -3.44 2.27
CA ALA A 142 -2.94 -4.79 1.70
C ALA A 142 -3.64 -5.81 2.61
N PHE A 143 -3.45 -5.71 3.93
CA PHE A 143 -4.14 -6.57 4.89
C PHE A 143 -5.61 -6.20 5.06
N VAL A 144 -5.95 -4.91 5.07
CA VAL A 144 -7.35 -4.45 5.10
C VAL A 144 -8.13 -5.01 3.91
N TYR A 145 -7.61 -4.89 2.69
CA TYR A 145 -8.26 -5.48 1.51
C TYR A 145 -8.39 -6.98 1.59
N LYS A 146 -7.38 -7.69 2.10
CA LYS A 146 -7.44 -9.14 2.28
C LYS A 146 -8.61 -9.54 3.18
N ASN A 147 -8.81 -8.81 4.26
CA ASN A 147 -9.90 -9.05 5.21
C ASN A 147 -11.25 -8.65 4.62
N TYR A 148 -11.33 -7.52 3.94
CA TYR A 148 -12.54 -7.06 3.25
C TYR A 148 -13.01 -8.06 2.19
N TYR A 149 -12.12 -8.49 1.27
CA TYR A 149 -12.49 -9.49 0.28
C TYR A 149 -12.82 -10.84 0.89
N ARG A 150 -12.17 -11.22 2.00
CA ARG A 150 -12.54 -12.45 2.73
C ARG A 150 -13.96 -12.36 3.30
N ALA A 151 -14.37 -11.21 3.82
CA ALA A 151 -15.74 -11.00 4.28
C ALA A 151 -16.73 -11.16 3.10
N LEU A 152 -16.45 -10.53 1.97
CA LEU A 152 -17.31 -10.64 0.78
C LEU A 152 -17.39 -12.08 0.22
N ILE A 153 -16.32 -12.87 0.32
CA ILE A 153 -16.34 -14.29 -0.07
C ILE A 153 -17.28 -15.10 0.83
N ARG A 154 -17.39 -14.76 2.12
CA ARG A 154 -18.28 -15.49 3.06
C ARG A 154 -19.75 -15.28 2.75
N GLU A 155 -20.10 -14.22 2.04
CA GLU A 155 -21.47 -13.92 1.62
C GLU A 155 -21.88 -14.67 0.34
N LEU A 156 -20.92 -15.30 -0.36
CA LEU A 156 -21.21 -16.11 -1.54
C LEU A 156 -21.84 -17.45 -1.15
N SER A 157 -22.82 -17.90 -1.93
CA SER A 157 -23.48 -19.21 -1.76
C SER A 157 -22.88 -20.31 -2.66
N ASP A 158 -22.29 -19.95 -3.80
CA ASP A 158 -21.76 -20.90 -4.79
C ASP A 158 -20.34 -21.38 -4.42
N LEU A 159 -20.21 -22.67 -4.10
CA LEU A 159 -18.95 -23.33 -3.74
C LEU A 159 -17.85 -23.19 -4.80
N VAL A 160 -18.19 -23.26 -6.09
CA VAL A 160 -17.21 -23.13 -7.18
C VAL A 160 -16.63 -21.72 -7.18
N ARG A 161 -17.50 -20.71 -7.02
CA ARG A 161 -17.09 -19.31 -6.93
C ARG A 161 -16.30 -19.03 -5.66
N ILE A 162 -16.69 -19.59 -4.51
CA ILE A 162 -15.95 -19.46 -3.26
C ILE A 162 -14.51 -19.99 -3.41
N LYS A 163 -14.34 -21.19 -3.98
CA LYS A 163 -13.00 -21.78 -4.20
C LYS A 163 -12.16 -20.91 -5.14
N LYS A 164 -12.76 -20.44 -6.24
CA LYS A 164 -12.10 -19.57 -7.22
C LYS A 164 -11.70 -18.24 -6.60
N ALA A 165 -12.62 -17.56 -5.91
CA ALA A 165 -12.39 -16.28 -5.26
C ALA A 165 -11.34 -16.40 -4.15
N THR A 166 -11.37 -17.47 -3.36
CA THR A 166 -10.38 -17.72 -2.31
C THR A 166 -8.97 -17.91 -2.87
N ASN A 167 -8.83 -18.69 -3.95
CA ASN A 167 -7.53 -18.85 -4.61
C ASN A 167 -7.03 -17.52 -5.19
N LEU A 168 -7.92 -16.79 -5.85
CA LEU A 168 -7.58 -15.51 -6.46
C LEU A 168 -7.25 -14.44 -5.40
N LEU A 169 -7.90 -14.46 -4.24
CA LEU A 169 -7.57 -13.61 -3.09
C LEU A 169 -6.14 -13.88 -2.58
N ARG A 170 -5.73 -15.15 -2.49
CA ARG A 170 -4.33 -15.47 -2.12
C ARG A 170 -3.34 -14.92 -3.13
N ILE A 171 -3.65 -15.05 -4.43
CA ILE A 171 -2.82 -14.52 -5.52
C ILE A 171 -2.75 -12.99 -5.46
N VAL A 172 -3.89 -12.30 -5.33
CA VAL A 172 -3.97 -10.83 -5.23
C VAL A 172 -3.15 -10.33 -4.06
N HIS A 173 -3.32 -10.91 -2.87
CA HIS A 173 -2.55 -10.52 -1.70
C HIS A 173 -1.06 -10.79 -1.87
N GLY A 174 -0.68 -11.97 -2.39
CA GLY A 174 0.71 -12.32 -2.64
C GLY A 174 1.38 -11.38 -3.65
N LEU A 175 0.73 -11.08 -4.76
CA LEU A 175 1.23 -10.17 -5.78
C LEU A 175 1.39 -8.74 -5.24
N ASN A 176 0.48 -8.28 -4.38
CA ASN A 176 0.62 -6.98 -3.72
C ASN A 176 1.86 -6.93 -2.81
N ILE A 177 2.11 -7.97 -2.02
CA ILE A 177 3.32 -8.04 -1.17
C ILE A 177 4.60 -8.10 -2.03
N VAL A 178 4.59 -8.86 -3.13
CA VAL A 178 5.72 -8.91 -4.08
C VAL A 178 5.94 -7.55 -4.74
N GLU A 179 4.88 -6.86 -5.15
CA GLU A 179 4.95 -5.51 -5.74
C GLU A 179 5.57 -4.50 -4.77
N ILE A 180 5.09 -4.44 -3.52
CA ILE A 180 5.63 -3.56 -2.47
C ILE A 180 7.10 -3.90 -2.19
N SER A 181 7.44 -5.18 -2.14
CA SER A 181 8.82 -5.63 -1.91
C SER A 181 9.73 -5.24 -3.09
N ALA A 182 9.26 -5.42 -4.32
CA ALA A 182 9.99 -5.04 -5.54
C ALA A 182 10.15 -3.52 -5.65
N LEU A 183 9.16 -2.73 -5.22
CA LEU A 183 9.23 -1.26 -5.12
C LEU A 183 10.31 -0.82 -4.13
N CYS A 184 10.42 -1.50 -2.99
CA CYS A 184 11.51 -1.28 -2.05
C CYS A 184 12.85 -1.63 -2.71
N CYS A 185 12.98 -2.82 -3.30
CA CYS A 185 14.21 -3.26 -3.94
C CYS A 185 14.67 -2.32 -5.06
N VAL A 186 13.78 -1.85 -5.94
CA VAL A 186 14.17 -0.94 -7.05
C VAL A 186 14.66 0.41 -6.51
N THR A 187 14.16 0.85 -5.36
CA THR A 187 14.56 2.10 -4.69
C THR A 187 15.93 2.01 -4.02
N TYR A 188 16.25 0.85 -3.42
CA TYR A 188 17.49 0.67 -2.66
C TYR A 188 18.63 0.07 -3.49
N VAL A 189 18.33 -0.72 -4.53
CA VAL A 189 19.33 -1.39 -5.37
C VAL A 189 19.52 -0.64 -6.69
N SER A 190 20.20 0.51 -6.65
CA SER A 190 20.47 1.32 -7.85
C SER A 190 21.69 0.82 -8.64
N ASN A 191 21.59 0.81 -9.98
CA ASN A 191 22.73 0.48 -10.86
C ASN A 191 23.94 1.39 -10.62
N LYS A 192 23.74 2.69 -10.34
CA LYS A 192 24.84 3.64 -10.04
C LYS A 192 25.63 3.21 -8.79
N GLU A 193 24.96 2.67 -7.78
CA GLU A 193 25.62 2.19 -6.55
C GLU A 193 26.32 0.85 -6.76
N ASN A 194 25.69 -0.07 -7.49
CA ASN A 194 26.29 -1.36 -7.81
C ASN A 194 27.59 -1.17 -8.60
N TYR A 195 27.60 -0.27 -9.59
CA TYR A 195 28.80 0.08 -10.35
C TYR A 195 29.88 0.75 -9.48
N ARG A 196 29.51 1.68 -8.60
CA ARG A 196 30.47 2.32 -7.68
C ARG A 196 31.10 1.32 -6.71
N LYS A 197 30.32 0.41 -6.13
CA LYS A 197 30.81 -0.66 -5.25
C LYS A 197 31.75 -1.61 -6.01
N TYR A 198 31.38 -1.94 -7.25
CA TYR A 198 32.20 -2.77 -8.13
C TYR A 198 33.57 -2.14 -8.41
N LEU A 199 33.60 -0.87 -8.82
CA LEU A 199 34.84 -0.11 -9.02
C LEU A 199 35.69 -0.02 -7.74
N ALA A 200 35.07 0.22 -6.57
CA ALA A 200 35.79 0.26 -5.31
C ALA A 200 36.42 -1.09 -4.95
N SER A 201 35.76 -2.21 -5.27
CA SER A 201 36.31 -3.55 -5.10
C SER A 201 37.52 -3.79 -5.99
N LEU A 202 37.43 -3.40 -7.26
CA LEU A 202 38.53 -3.51 -8.21
C LEU A 202 39.71 -2.63 -7.84
N ALA A 203 39.46 -1.40 -7.39
CA ALA A 203 40.51 -0.51 -6.92
C ALA A 203 41.28 -1.13 -5.73
N LYS A 204 40.56 -1.70 -4.77
CA LYS A 204 41.17 -2.43 -3.64
C LYS A 204 42.00 -3.62 -4.09
N GLU A 205 41.47 -4.42 -5.02
CA GLU A 205 42.18 -5.59 -5.54
C GLU A 205 43.44 -5.19 -6.32
N ASN A 206 43.35 -4.17 -7.17
CA ASN A 206 44.48 -3.67 -7.97
C ASN A 206 45.56 -3.04 -7.09
N ILE A 207 45.18 -2.28 -6.05
CA ILE A 207 46.14 -1.76 -5.06
C ILE A 207 46.84 -2.91 -4.34
N SER A 208 46.10 -3.93 -3.90
CA SER A 208 46.67 -5.11 -3.24
C SER A 208 47.65 -5.87 -4.17
N ARG A 209 47.29 -6.04 -5.45
CA ARG A 209 48.17 -6.67 -6.45
C ARG A 209 49.42 -5.84 -6.74
N MET A 210 49.31 -4.52 -6.87
CA MET A 210 50.47 -3.64 -7.06
C MET A 210 51.45 -3.71 -5.89
N LEU A 211 50.94 -3.73 -4.65
CA LEU A 211 51.76 -3.87 -3.45
C LEU A 211 52.47 -5.23 -3.36
N LEU A 212 51.84 -6.30 -3.87
CA LEU A 212 52.37 -7.67 -3.78
C LEU A 212 53.31 -8.07 -4.92
N THR A 213 53.14 -7.56 -6.12
CA THR A 213 53.87 -8.08 -7.31
C THR A 213 54.90 -7.13 -7.91
N ARG A 214 54.94 -5.84 -7.51
CA ARG A 214 55.85 -4.82 -8.06
C ARG A 214 55.90 -4.79 -9.60
N SER A 215 54.86 -5.32 -10.25
CA SER A 215 54.80 -5.58 -11.69
C SER A 215 53.76 -4.65 -12.31
N LEU A 216 54.19 -3.90 -13.34
CA LEU A 216 53.44 -2.81 -13.99
C LEU A 216 52.42 -3.29 -15.05
N LEU A 217 52.12 -4.60 -15.10
CA LEU A 217 51.16 -5.12 -16.06
C LEU A 217 49.75 -4.67 -15.67
N LEU A 218 49.08 -3.94 -16.57
CA LEU A 218 47.68 -3.56 -16.37
C LEU A 218 46.82 -4.83 -16.21
N PRO A 219 45.98 -4.90 -15.17
CA PRO A 219 45.04 -6.00 -15.01
C PRO A 219 44.04 -6.01 -16.18
N PRO A 220 43.52 -7.20 -16.58
CA PRO A 220 42.51 -7.30 -17.61
C PRO A 220 41.27 -6.48 -17.25
N PRO A 221 40.51 -5.99 -18.25
CA PRO A 221 39.33 -5.20 -18.00
C PRO A 221 38.31 -6.02 -17.18
N PRO A 222 37.73 -5.40 -16.15
CA PRO A 222 36.76 -6.05 -15.29
C PRO A 222 35.49 -6.50 -16.03
N PRO A 223 34.88 -7.66 -15.69
CA PRO A 223 33.56 -8.03 -16.23
C PRO A 223 32.49 -7.00 -15.85
N PRO A 224 31.49 -6.74 -16.72
CA PRO A 224 30.43 -5.79 -16.40
C PRO A 224 29.64 -6.27 -15.17
N PRO A 225 29.26 -5.36 -14.24
CA PRO A 225 28.50 -5.75 -13.06
C PRO A 225 27.11 -6.26 -13.45
N PRO A 226 26.51 -7.16 -12.65
CA PRO A 226 25.17 -7.66 -12.93
C PRO A 226 24.15 -6.51 -12.90
N ALA A 227 23.31 -6.42 -13.94
CA ALA A 227 22.22 -5.45 -14.07
C ALA A 227 21.03 -5.80 -13.15
N VAL A 228 21.28 -5.82 -11.83
CA VAL A 228 20.28 -6.22 -10.83
C VAL A 228 19.09 -5.27 -10.83
N HIS A 229 19.32 -3.96 -10.95
CA HIS A 229 18.24 -2.96 -10.95
C HIS A 229 17.24 -3.19 -12.10
N GLU A 230 17.73 -3.51 -13.31
CA GLU A 230 16.89 -3.81 -14.47
C GLU A 230 15.97 -5.01 -14.20
N LYS A 231 16.53 -6.09 -13.65
CA LYS A 231 15.75 -7.31 -13.31
C LYS A 231 14.70 -7.03 -12.24
N VAL A 232 15.05 -6.25 -11.22
CA VAL A 232 14.12 -5.86 -10.14
C VAL A 232 13.02 -4.94 -10.67
N PHE A 233 13.35 -4.02 -11.58
CA PHE A 233 12.36 -3.18 -12.25
C PHE A 233 11.35 -4.01 -13.06
N ILE A 234 11.82 -5.01 -13.82
CA ILE A 234 10.93 -5.94 -14.55
C ILE A 234 10.05 -6.73 -13.57
N LEU A 235 10.58 -7.17 -12.43
CA LEU A 235 9.79 -7.85 -11.40
C LEU A 235 8.70 -6.94 -10.82
N PHE A 236 9.02 -5.68 -10.52
CA PHE A 236 8.04 -4.69 -10.07
C PHE A 236 6.94 -4.48 -11.12
N MET A 237 7.32 -4.28 -12.38
CA MET A 237 6.38 -4.07 -13.49
C MET A 237 5.43 -5.26 -13.69
N THR A 238 5.99 -6.47 -13.76
CA THR A 238 5.21 -7.69 -13.98
C THR A 238 4.30 -8.03 -12.80
N SER A 239 4.77 -7.85 -11.56
CA SER A 239 3.96 -8.06 -10.36
C SER A 239 2.83 -7.04 -10.22
N SER A 240 3.08 -5.75 -10.50
CA SER A 240 2.07 -4.69 -10.46
C SER A 240 0.95 -4.92 -11.49
N LEU A 241 1.29 -5.19 -12.76
CA LEU A 241 0.29 -5.49 -13.79
C LEU A 241 -0.52 -6.76 -13.47
N SER A 242 0.15 -7.79 -12.95
CA SER A 242 -0.50 -9.03 -12.53
C SER A 242 -1.45 -8.79 -11.36
N TYR A 243 -1.04 -7.96 -10.39
CA TYR A 243 -1.86 -7.57 -9.24
C TYR A 243 -3.13 -6.82 -9.69
N MET A 244 -2.99 -5.84 -10.58
CA MET A 244 -4.14 -5.08 -11.12
C MET A 244 -5.12 -6.02 -11.83
N LEU A 245 -4.61 -6.89 -12.70
CA LEU A 245 -5.43 -7.87 -13.42
C LEU A 245 -6.12 -8.85 -12.48
N ALA A 246 -5.38 -9.41 -11.51
CA ALA A 246 -5.92 -10.36 -10.54
C ALA A 246 -7.00 -9.71 -9.66
N THR A 247 -6.81 -8.43 -9.27
CA THR A 247 -7.78 -7.65 -8.51
C THR A 247 -9.06 -7.42 -9.32
N LEU A 248 -8.95 -7.02 -10.59
CA LEU A 248 -10.12 -6.87 -11.47
C LEU A 248 -10.85 -8.19 -11.70
N LYS A 249 -10.13 -9.30 -11.87
CA LYS A 249 -10.72 -10.63 -11.96
C LYS A 249 -11.42 -11.04 -10.66
N LEU A 250 -10.83 -10.71 -9.51
CA LEU A 250 -11.40 -11.01 -8.20
C LEU A 250 -12.71 -10.24 -7.99
N LEU A 251 -12.70 -8.93 -8.25
CA LEU A 251 -13.90 -8.09 -8.18
C LEU A 251 -15.01 -8.63 -9.09
N LYS A 252 -14.68 -9.05 -10.32
CA LYS A 252 -15.67 -9.67 -11.24
C LYS A 252 -16.26 -10.97 -10.69
N VAL A 253 -15.48 -11.78 -9.96
CA VAL A 253 -15.99 -13.02 -9.33
C VAL A 253 -16.83 -12.71 -8.09
N LEU A 254 -16.46 -11.70 -7.32
CA LEU A 254 -17.19 -11.29 -6.11
C LEU A 254 -18.51 -10.59 -6.44
N GLN A 255 -18.53 -9.77 -7.50
CA GLN A 255 -19.67 -8.93 -7.91
C GLN A 255 -20.15 -9.31 -9.33
N PRO A 256 -20.89 -10.42 -9.48
CA PRO A 256 -21.33 -10.91 -10.80
C PRO A 256 -22.39 -10.02 -11.44
N ASN A 257 -23.22 -9.37 -10.62
CA ASN A 257 -24.29 -8.46 -11.04
C ASN A 257 -23.78 -7.00 -11.19
N GLY A 258 -22.47 -6.79 -11.03
CA GLY A 258 -21.86 -5.46 -11.06
C GLY A 258 -21.75 -4.77 -9.69
N PRO A 259 -21.22 -3.54 -9.67
CA PRO A 259 -21.10 -2.71 -8.47
C PRO A 259 -22.46 -2.43 -7.83
N GLN A 260 -22.54 -2.45 -6.50
CA GLN A 260 -23.79 -2.18 -5.79
C GLN A 260 -23.94 -0.70 -5.41
N THR A 261 -22.81 0.01 -5.27
CA THR A 261 -22.78 1.43 -4.91
C THR A 261 -22.16 2.29 -6.01
N PRO A 262 -22.54 3.58 -6.14
CA PRO A 262 -21.92 4.47 -7.13
C PRO A 262 -20.43 4.71 -6.86
N GLN A 263 -20.00 4.61 -5.60
CA GLN A 263 -18.59 4.67 -5.21
C GLN A 263 -17.81 3.44 -5.70
N GLU A 264 -18.37 2.24 -5.56
CA GLU A 264 -17.78 1.00 -6.09
C GLU A 264 -17.69 1.04 -7.62
N ASP A 265 -18.71 1.57 -8.32
CA ASP A 265 -18.66 1.71 -9.78
C ASP A 265 -17.54 2.66 -10.22
N SER A 266 -17.46 3.83 -9.56
CA SER A 266 -16.39 4.79 -9.82
C SER A 266 -15.00 4.19 -9.58
N SER A 267 -14.83 3.49 -8.45
CA SER A 267 -13.60 2.75 -8.11
C SER A 267 -13.24 1.72 -9.19
N LEU A 268 -14.21 0.92 -9.64
CA LEU A 268 -14.00 -0.08 -10.69
C LEU A 268 -13.62 0.57 -12.03
N ARG A 269 -14.24 1.69 -12.40
CA ARG A 269 -13.90 2.45 -13.60
C ARG A 269 -12.47 2.98 -13.55
N TYR A 270 -12.05 3.58 -12.43
CA TYR A 270 -10.67 4.04 -12.25
C TYR A 270 -9.67 2.88 -12.27
N LYS A 271 -9.95 1.76 -11.59
CA LYS A 271 -9.10 0.55 -11.62
C LYS A 271 -8.91 0.02 -13.04
N LYS A 272 -9.97 -0.04 -13.85
CA LYS A 272 -9.90 -0.42 -15.27
C LYS A 272 -9.09 0.57 -16.09
N ALA A 273 -9.29 1.87 -15.88
CA ALA A 273 -8.57 2.93 -16.57
C ALA A 273 -7.06 2.88 -16.27
N PHE A 274 -6.68 2.77 -15.00
CA PHE A 274 -5.27 2.65 -14.59
C PHE A 274 -4.62 1.38 -15.14
N PHE A 275 -5.35 0.26 -15.15
CA PHE A 275 -4.84 -0.97 -15.76
C PHE A 275 -4.61 -0.83 -17.27
N ALA A 276 -5.58 -0.28 -18.00
CA ALA A 276 -5.44 -0.05 -19.44
C ALA A 276 -4.30 0.93 -19.77
N LEU A 277 -4.20 2.03 -19.01
CA LEU A 277 -3.11 2.99 -19.13
C LEU A 277 -1.75 2.34 -18.87
N SER A 278 -1.64 1.52 -17.82
CA SER A 278 -0.40 0.82 -17.48
C SER A 278 0.02 -0.17 -18.57
N ILE A 279 -0.92 -0.89 -19.18
CA ILE A 279 -0.63 -1.79 -20.31
C ILE A 279 -0.14 -1.02 -21.54
N ALA A 280 -0.86 0.04 -21.93
CA ALA A 280 -0.49 0.87 -23.08
C ALA A 280 0.89 1.50 -22.89
N SER A 281 1.16 2.06 -21.71
CA SER A 281 2.46 2.64 -21.37
C SER A 281 3.57 1.58 -21.24
N THR A 282 3.27 0.36 -20.78
CA THR A 282 4.28 -0.73 -20.75
C THR A 282 4.69 -1.14 -22.16
N VAL A 283 3.74 -1.24 -23.10
CA VAL A 283 4.06 -1.50 -24.51
C VAL A 283 4.91 -0.36 -25.08
N GLY A 284 4.52 0.89 -24.84
CA GLY A 284 5.29 2.07 -25.24
C GLY A 284 6.72 2.06 -24.69
N LEU A 285 6.87 1.77 -23.39
CA LEU A 285 8.17 1.65 -22.72
C LEU A 285 9.06 0.62 -23.42
N ILE A 286 8.55 -0.57 -23.73
CA ILE A 286 9.31 -1.61 -24.43
C ILE A 286 9.72 -1.14 -25.83
N LEU A 287 8.79 -0.58 -26.60
CA LEU A 287 9.05 -0.11 -27.97
C LEU A 287 10.13 0.98 -27.99
N PHE A 288 10.01 1.99 -27.13
CA PHE A 288 10.97 3.09 -27.06
C PHE A 288 12.33 2.67 -26.49
N PHE A 289 12.34 1.71 -25.55
CA PHE A 289 13.58 1.11 -25.06
C PHE A 289 14.34 0.39 -26.18
N LEU A 290 13.65 -0.46 -26.95
CA LEU A 290 14.26 -1.16 -28.08
C LEU A 290 14.72 -0.17 -29.17
N LYS A 291 13.90 0.83 -29.49
CA LYS A 291 14.26 1.90 -30.43
C LYS A 291 15.51 2.67 -29.99
N HIS A 292 15.61 3.02 -28.71
CA HIS A 292 16.80 3.67 -28.18
C HIS A 292 18.02 2.73 -28.24
N ARG A 293 17.86 1.46 -27.84
CA ARG A 293 18.97 0.48 -27.76
C ARG A 293 19.56 0.12 -29.11
N PHE A 294 18.72 -0.06 -30.14
CA PHE A 294 19.16 -0.54 -31.45
C PHE A 294 19.32 0.55 -32.50
N LEU A 295 18.51 1.59 -32.46
CA LEU A 295 18.49 2.62 -33.50
C LEU A 295 19.07 3.96 -33.02
N CYS A 296 19.31 4.13 -31.71
CA CYS A 296 19.81 5.38 -31.11
C CYS A 296 19.09 6.63 -31.63
N HIS A 297 17.76 6.56 -31.78
CA HIS A 297 16.99 7.69 -32.31
C HIS A 297 16.84 8.79 -31.26
N ASP A 298 16.87 10.06 -31.70
CA ASP A 298 16.63 11.21 -30.83
C ASP A 298 15.28 11.10 -30.11
N LEU A 299 15.25 11.57 -28.87
CA LEU A 299 14.12 11.56 -27.94
C LEU A 299 13.57 10.17 -27.59
N ALA A 300 14.09 9.07 -28.15
CA ALA A 300 13.58 7.73 -27.85
C ALA A 300 13.67 7.41 -26.36
N PHE A 301 14.74 7.83 -25.68
CA PHE A 301 14.87 7.64 -24.24
C PHE A 301 13.93 8.55 -23.44
N SER A 302 13.62 9.74 -23.95
CA SER A 302 12.63 10.64 -23.31
C SER A 302 11.21 10.06 -23.35
N TRP A 303 10.82 9.44 -24.46
CA TRP A 303 9.53 8.74 -24.57
C TRP A 303 9.47 7.48 -23.70
N PHE A 304 10.58 6.74 -23.62
CA PHE A 304 10.74 5.65 -22.66
C PHE A 304 10.52 6.14 -21.22
N ALA A 305 11.19 7.23 -20.82
CA ALA A 305 11.07 7.83 -19.50
C ALA A 305 9.64 8.30 -19.23
N LEU A 306 8.98 8.97 -20.19
CA LEU A 306 7.59 9.39 -20.05
C LEU A 306 6.66 8.20 -19.75
N CYS A 307 6.81 7.08 -20.46
CA CYS A 307 6.04 5.87 -20.18
C CYS A 307 6.31 5.33 -18.77
N GLU A 308 7.56 5.40 -18.28
CA GLU A 308 7.92 5.05 -16.90
C GLU A 308 7.15 5.89 -15.87
N TYR A 309 7.11 7.23 -16.04
CA TYR A 309 6.32 8.13 -15.19
C TYR A 309 4.83 7.81 -15.21
N ILE A 310 4.27 7.52 -16.38
CA ILE A 310 2.85 7.19 -16.52
C ILE A 310 2.53 5.88 -15.78
N VAL A 311 3.35 4.83 -15.95
CA VAL A 311 3.13 3.56 -15.24
C VAL A 311 3.26 3.75 -13.73
N ALA A 312 4.29 4.46 -13.26
CA ALA A 312 4.48 4.72 -11.83
C ALA A 312 3.28 5.46 -11.22
N SER A 313 2.80 6.51 -11.91
CA SER A 313 1.64 7.30 -11.48
C SER A 313 0.34 6.49 -11.52
N ALA A 314 0.15 5.68 -12.57
CA ALA A 314 -1.02 4.80 -12.70
C ALA A 314 -1.04 3.72 -11.62
N ASN A 315 0.11 3.16 -11.25
CA ASN A 315 0.22 2.23 -10.14
C ASN A 315 -0.16 2.91 -8.81
N MET A 316 0.39 4.10 -8.53
CA MET A 316 0.01 4.84 -7.33
C MET A 316 -1.49 5.18 -7.30
N GLY A 317 -2.04 5.62 -8.44
CA GLY A 317 -3.46 5.90 -8.63
C GLY A 317 -4.34 4.67 -8.41
N PHE A 318 -3.94 3.50 -8.94
CA PHE A 318 -4.66 2.24 -8.73
C PHE A 318 -4.80 1.90 -7.26
N HIS A 319 -3.71 1.98 -6.48
CA HIS A 319 -3.79 1.76 -5.04
C HIS A 319 -4.54 2.86 -4.29
N CYS A 320 -4.57 4.08 -4.81
CA CYS A 320 -5.34 5.18 -4.23
C CYS A 320 -6.86 5.02 -4.41
N THR A 321 -7.33 4.18 -5.34
CA THR A 321 -8.77 3.88 -5.49
C THR A 321 -9.41 3.29 -4.23
N THR A 322 -8.60 2.79 -3.30
CA THR A 322 -8.94 2.48 -1.90
C THR A 322 -9.80 3.51 -1.19
N MET A 323 -9.55 4.81 -1.40
CA MET A 323 -10.34 5.86 -0.74
C MET A 323 -11.80 5.90 -1.19
N LEU A 324 -12.08 5.37 -2.39
CA LEU A 324 -13.43 5.25 -2.92
C LEU A 324 -14.12 3.97 -2.42
N ASP A 325 -13.34 2.91 -2.15
CA ASP A 325 -13.86 1.66 -1.59
C ASP A 325 -14.20 1.80 -0.10
N PHE A 326 -13.50 2.67 0.63
CA PHE A 326 -13.67 2.90 2.07
C PHE A 326 -13.73 4.41 2.40
N PRO A 327 -14.86 5.08 2.11
CA PRO A 327 -14.98 6.53 2.24
C PRO A 327 -15.15 7.05 3.68
N THR A 328 -15.60 6.22 4.63
CA THR A 328 -16.00 6.66 5.98
C THR A 328 -15.30 5.93 7.13
N GLU A 329 -14.50 4.94 6.78
CA GLU A 329 -13.83 4.02 7.69
C GLU A 329 -12.62 4.68 8.33
N ASP A 330 -12.51 4.53 9.65
CA ASP A 330 -11.34 4.95 10.42
C ASP A 330 -10.56 3.71 10.86
N PHE A 331 -9.23 3.80 10.79
CA PHE A 331 -8.34 2.84 11.41
C PHE A 331 -8.18 3.20 12.90
N MET A 332 -8.60 2.31 13.80
CA MET A 332 -8.54 2.52 15.24
C MET A 332 -7.72 1.43 15.94
N ILE A 333 -6.72 1.85 16.73
CA ILE A 333 -6.00 0.98 17.68
C ILE A 333 -6.47 1.36 19.08
N ALA A 334 -7.08 0.41 19.78
CA ALA A 334 -7.57 0.64 21.12
C ALA A 334 -7.54 -0.64 21.97
N LYS A 335 -7.37 -0.47 23.29
CA LYS A 335 -7.37 -1.56 24.28
C LYS A 335 -8.70 -1.56 25.04
N ASN A 336 -9.27 -2.75 25.27
CA ASN A 336 -10.52 -2.97 26.03
C ASN A 336 -11.76 -2.21 25.50
N VAL A 337 -11.94 -2.15 24.17
CA VAL A 337 -13.14 -1.51 23.58
C VAL A 337 -14.30 -2.48 23.45
N THR A 338 -15.34 -2.27 24.25
CA THR A 338 -16.64 -2.95 24.10
C THR A 338 -17.58 -2.23 23.12
N ARG A 339 -17.47 -0.89 22.96
CA ARG A 339 -18.27 -0.09 22.01
C ARG A 339 -17.61 1.26 21.69
N TYR A 340 -17.40 1.59 20.41
CA TYR A 340 -16.95 2.92 19.96
C TYR A 340 -18.10 3.63 19.22
N ARG A 341 -18.38 4.88 19.60
CA ARG A 341 -19.36 5.75 18.92
C ARG A 341 -18.63 6.99 18.42
N LYS A 342 -18.47 7.10 17.08
CA LYS A 342 -17.92 8.29 16.42
C LYS A 342 -18.84 9.48 16.71
N LYS A 343 -18.38 10.47 17.49
CA LYS A 343 -19.09 11.75 17.61
C LYS A 343 -18.89 12.50 16.29
N HIS A 344 -19.96 12.72 15.53
CA HIS A 344 -19.92 13.68 14.43
C HIS A 344 -19.68 15.08 15.03
N ALA A 345 -18.49 15.63 14.84
CA ALA A 345 -18.23 17.02 15.13
C ALA A 345 -18.89 17.86 14.04
N THR A 346 -20.10 18.35 14.31
CA THR A 346 -20.67 19.47 13.57
C THR A 346 -19.83 20.70 13.92
N ILE A 347 -18.95 21.10 13.01
CA ILE A 347 -18.27 22.40 13.11
C ILE A 347 -19.35 23.46 12.91
N SER A 348 -19.92 23.93 14.02
CA SER A 348 -20.75 25.13 14.04
C SER A 348 -19.80 26.31 14.22
N TRP A 349 -19.50 27.02 13.13
CA TRP A 349 -18.87 28.32 13.21
C TRP A 349 -19.90 29.28 13.81
N LYS A 350 -19.79 29.56 15.12
CA LYS A 350 -20.36 30.78 15.67
C LYS A 350 -19.47 31.92 15.19
N LEU A 351 -19.99 32.74 14.29
CA LEU A 351 -19.51 34.11 14.14
C LEU A 351 -20.03 34.87 15.36
N ASP A 352 -19.11 35.30 16.22
CA ASP A 352 -19.33 36.41 17.14
C ASP A 352 -18.62 37.65 16.57
#